data_AF-A0A661C1B7-F1
#
_entry.id   AF-A0A661C1B7-F1
#
_cell.length_a   1.000
_cell.length_b   1.000
_cell.length_c   1.000
_cell.angle_alpha   90.00
_cell.angle_beta   90.00
_cell.angle_gamma   90.00
#
_symmetry.space_group_name_H-M   'P 1'
#
loop_
_entity.id
_entity.type
_entity.pdbx_description
1 polymer ?
#
loop_
_entity_poly.entity_id
_entity_poly.type
_entity_poly.pdbx_seq_one_letter_code
_entity_poly.pdbx_strand_id
1 'polypeptide(L)'
;MSDLYKDKSDLHIARCQESKAHNDLAYCKNQAVDQEHQLEELLKHKEECVDGLKMAKQTGLTPLHIRELQLLVKHITSVLETLSYKVEASQKNLEMAEEVWHEKNEYFEKVKEENKKGKKKSVGNMLVDGDDGSTEDWKNKNKNKNKAETYYKDGHPPTMAKNNKSR
;
A
#
# COMPACT_ATOMS: atom_id res chain seq x y z
N MET A 1 0.29 -38.59 4.24
CA MET A 1 1.30 -37.54 4.47
C MET A 1 1.14 -36.31 3.54
N SER A 2 0.18 -36.27 2.59
CA SER A 2 0.05 -35.22 1.57
C SER A 2 -0.64 -33.93 2.04
N ASP A 3 -1.64 -34.04 2.92
CA ASP A 3 -2.61 -32.94 3.12
C ASP A 3 -2.03 -31.82 4.00
N LEU A 4 -1.21 -32.17 4.99
CA LEU A 4 -0.49 -31.23 5.86
C LEU A 4 0.54 -30.35 5.14
N TYR A 5 1.12 -30.83 4.04
CA TYR A 5 2.03 -30.02 3.21
C TYR A 5 1.25 -29.10 2.27
N LYS A 6 0.09 -29.55 1.78
CA LYS A 6 -0.81 -28.76 0.94
C LYS A 6 -1.43 -27.60 1.72
N ASP A 7 -1.90 -27.84 2.94
CA ASP A 7 -2.48 -26.80 3.82
C ASP A 7 -1.48 -25.70 4.24
N LYS A 8 -0.20 -26.06 4.39
CA LYS A 8 0.87 -25.08 4.66
C LYS A 8 1.20 -24.24 3.42
N SER A 9 1.08 -24.83 2.23
CA SER A 9 1.24 -24.13 0.95
C SER A 9 0.10 -23.14 0.74
N ASP A 10 -1.14 -23.55 0.99
CA ASP A 10 -2.33 -22.72 0.74
C ASP A 10 -2.39 -21.52 1.70
N LEU A 11 -2.04 -21.70 2.97
CA LEU A 11 -1.93 -20.59 3.92
C LEU A 11 -0.84 -19.59 3.52
N HIS A 12 0.29 -20.07 3.00
CA HIS A 12 1.37 -19.20 2.53
C HIS A 12 0.93 -18.40 1.30
N ILE A 13 0.26 -19.04 0.34
CA ILE A 13 -0.28 -18.38 -0.85
C ILE A 13 -1.30 -17.31 -0.45
N ALA A 14 -2.24 -17.64 0.43
CA ALA A 14 -3.26 -16.70 0.91
C ALA A 14 -2.63 -15.48 1.60
N ARG A 15 -1.61 -15.69 2.44
CA ARG A 15 -0.86 -14.60 3.09
C ARG A 15 -0.13 -13.71 2.09
N CYS A 16 0.49 -14.29 1.07
CA CYS A 16 1.19 -13.54 0.04
C CYS A 16 0.21 -12.68 -0.79
N GLN A 17 -0.98 -13.20 -1.09
CA GLN A 17 -2.02 -12.46 -1.81
C GLN A 17 -2.59 -11.31 -0.98
N GLU A 18 -2.89 -11.54 0.30
CA GLU A 18 -3.35 -10.51 1.23
C GLU A 18 -2.30 -9.39 1.36
N SER A 19 -1.03 -9.75 1.60
CA SER A 19 0.05 -8.78 1.73
C SER A 19 0.26 -7.96 0.45
N LYS A 20 0.09 -8.57 -0.72
CA LYS A 20 0.14 -7.85 -2.00
C LYS A 20 -1.01 -6.85 -2.10
N ALA A 21 -2.24 -7.29 -1.84
CA ALA A 21 -3.42 -6.42 -1.89
C ALA A 21 -3.32 -5.26 -0.89
N HIS A 22 -2.77 -5.51 0.31
CA HIS A 22 -2.51 -4.46 1.30
C HIS A 22 -1.49 -3.42 0.80
N ASN A 23 -0.42 -3.85 0.13
CA ASN A 23 0.56 -2.93 -0.43
C ASN A 23 -0.03 -2.09 -1.57
N ASP A 24 -0.84 -2.71 -2.43
CA ASP A 24 -1.55 -2.01 -3.51
C ASP A 24 -2.54 -0.99 -2.93
N LEU A 25 -3.28 -1.35 -1.87
CA LEU A 25 -4.15 -0.44 -1.13
C LEU A 25 -3.38 0.76 -0.55
N ALA A 26 -2.24 0.52 0.11
CA ALA A 26 -1.42 1.59 0.67
C ALA A 26 -0.90 2.55 -0.42
N TYR A 27 -0.53 2.02 -1.59
CA TYR A 27 -0.13 2.82 -2.74
C TYR A 27 -1.30 3.69 -3.24
N CYS A 28 -2.48 3.10 -3.46
CA CYS A 28 -3.66 3.83 -3.90
C CYS A 28 -4.07 4.92 -2.91
N LYS A 29 -3.99 4.63 -1.61
CA LYS A 29 -4.29 5.61 -0.55
C LYS A 29 -3.36 6.80 -0.59
N ASN A 30 -2.04 6.58 -0.67
CA ASN A 30 -1.08 7.68 -0.77
C ASN A 30 -1.31 8.49 -2.05
N GLN A 31 -1.59 7.83 -3.16
CA GLN A 31 -1.87 8.51 -4.43
C GLN A 31 -3.14 9.39 -4.37
N ALA A 32 -4.22 8.91 -3.73
CA ALA A 32 -5.44 9.69 -3.55
C ALA A 32 -5.17 10.95 -2.71
N VAL A 33 -4.50 10.78 -1.56
CA VAL A 33 -4.13 11.89 -0.66
C VAL A 33 -3.24 12.92 -1.38
N ASP A 34 -2.22 12.47 -2.12
CA ASP A 34 -1.31 13.38 -2.83
C ASP A 34 -2.06 14.19 -3.91
N GLN A 35 -3.00 13.57 -4.61
CA GLN A 35 -3.77 14.24 -5.66
C GLN A 35 -4.83 15.19 -5.10
N GLU A 36 -5.48 14.82 -4.00
CA GLU A 36 -6.39 15.71 -3.25
C GLU A 36 -5.63 16.94 -2.76
N HIS A 37 -4.46 16.75 -2.15
CA HIS A 37 -3.62 17.87 -1.70
C HIS A 37 -3.22 18.80 -2.85
N GLN A 38 -2.79 18.25 -3.99
CA GLN A 38 -2.48 19.05 -5.18
C GLN A 38 -3.69 19.85 -5.67
N LEU A 39 -4.90 19.28 -5.58
CA LEU A 39 -6.13 19.95 -5.97
C LEU A 39 -6.43 21.13 -5.05
N GLU A 40 -6.32 20.92 -3.73
CA GLU A 40 -6.51 21.96 -2.72
C GLU A 40 -5.51 23.12 -2.87
N GLU A 41 -4.23 22.82 -3.06
CA GLU A 41 -3.20 23.85 -3.28
C GLU A 41 -3.48 24.67 -4.53
N LEU A 42 -3.90 24.02 -5.62
CA LEU A 42 -4.18 24.70 -6.87
C LEU A 42 -5.47 25.54 -6.80
N LEU A 43 -6.48 25.08 -6.06
CA LEU A 43 -7.69 25.85 -5.76
C LEU A 43 -7.33 27.11 -4.96
N LYS A 44 -6.51 26.98 -3.92
CA LYS A 44 -6.03 28.12 -3.14
C LYS A 44 -5.25 29.11 -3.99
N HIS A 45 -4.33 28.64 -4.84
CA HIS A 45 -3.58 29.51 -5.74
C HIS A 45 -4.48 30.23 -6.76
N LYS A 46 -5.55 29.56 -7.23
CA LYS A 46 -6.57 30.21 -8.06
C LYS A 46 -7.28 31.33 -7.31
N GLU A 47 -7.67 31.11 -6.07
CA GLU A 47 -8.33 32.12 -5.23
C GLU A 47 -7.43 33.35 -5.03
N GLU A 48 -6.15 33.13 -4.70
CA GLU A 48 -5.15 34.20 -4.57
C GLU A 48 -5.03 35.02 -5.87
N CYS A 49 -4.99 34.36 -7.03
CA CYS A 49 -4.95 35.04 -8.33
C CYS A 49 -6.23 35.86 -8.60
N VAL A 50 -7.40 35.30 -8.27
CA VAL A 50 -8.70 35.96 -8.45
C VAL A 50 -8.83 37.17 -7.52
N ASP A 51 -8.37 37.07 -6.27
CA ASP A 51 -8.39 38.18 -5.33
C ASP A 51 -7.41 39.29 -5.74
N GLY A 52 -6.24 38.92 -6.25
CA GLY A 52 -5.32 39.87 -6.89
C GLY A 52 -5.97 40.64 -8.05
N LEU A 53 -6.77 39.95 -8.88
CA LEU A 53 -7.55 40.60 -9.95
C LEU A 53 -8.64 41.54 -9.41
N LYS A 54 -9.34 41.18 -8.33
CA LYS A 54 -10.35 42.05 -7.70
C LYS A 54 -9.72 43.34 -7.16
N MET A 55 -8.53 43.24 -6.58
CA MET A 55 -7.80 44.39 -6.03
C MET A 55 -7.03 45.20 -7.10
N ALA A 56 -6.95 44.73 -8.35
CA ALA A 56 -6.08 45.31 -9.36
C ALA A 56 -6.32 46.79 -9.67
N LYS A 57 -7.59 47.24 -9.60
CA LYS A 57 -7.93 48.66 -9.77
C LYS A 57 -7.44 49.54 -8.62
N GLN A 58 -7.35 48.98 -7.41
CA GLN A 58 -6.92 49.69 -6.21
C GLN A 58 -5.39 49.72 -6.07
N THR A 59 -4.71 48.68 -6.56
CA THR A 59 -3.24 48.52 -6.48
C THR A 59 -2.48 49.16 -7.63
N GLY A 60 -3.17 49.80 -8.58
CA GLY A 60 -2.53 50.49 -9.70
C GLY A 60 -1.88 49.55 -10.72
N LEU A 61 -2.35 48.30 -10.81
CA LEU A 61 -1.86 47.34 -11.78
C LEU A 61 -2.11 47.84 -13.22
N THR A 62 -1.12 47.67 -14.08
CA THR A 62 -1.24 48.03 -15.50
C THR A 62 -2.23 47.11 -16.21
N PRO A 63 -2.85 47.56 -17.32
CA PRO A 63 -3.71 46.69 -18.14
C PRO A 63 -3.02 45.41 -18.61
N LEU A 64 -1.71 45.44 -18.82
CA LEU A 64 -0.92 44.28 -19.21
C LEU A 64 -0.84 43.25 -18.08
N HIS A 65 -0.54 43.67 -16.84
CA HIS A 65 -0.53 42.76 -15.69
C HIS A 65 -1.91 42.14 -15.41
N ILE A 66 -2.98 42.93 -15.58
CA ILE A 66 -4.36 42.43 -15.45
C ILE A 66 -4.61 41.31 -16.47
N ARG A 67 -4.18 41.50 -17.72
CA ARG A 67 -4.34 40.50 -18.78
C ARG A 67 -3.53 39.23 -18.51
N GLU A 68 -2.31 39.36 -18.00
CA GLU A 68 -1.47 38.21 -17.62
C GLU A 68 -2.11 37.41 -16.50
N LEU A 69 -2.60 38.07 -15.44
CA LEU A 69 -3.32 37.41 -14.34
C LEU A 69 -4.59 36.71 -14.83
N GLN A 70 -5.36 37.33 -15.75
CA GLN A 70 -6.52 36.67 -16.35
C GLN A 70 -6.15 35.42 -17.15
N LEU A 71 -5.02 35.43 -17.88
CA LEU A 71 -4.52 34.26 -18.60
C LEU A 71 -4.08 33.17 -17.63
N LEU A 72 -3.40 33.54 -16.55
CA LEU A 72 -2.99 32.62 -15.49
C LEU A 72 -4.21 31.94 -14.85
N VAL A 73 -5.25 32.68 -14.48
CA VAL A 73 -6.49 32.12 -13.91
C VAL A 73 -7.17 31.15 -14.88
N LYS A 74 -7.20 31.47 -16.18
CA LYS A 74 -7.73 30.57 -17.21
C LYS A 74 -6.91 29.28 -17.29
N HIS A 75 -5.58 29.39 -17.30
CA HIS A 75 -4.70 28.23 -17.32
C HIS A 75 -4.89 27.35 -16.09
N ILE A 76 -4.88 27.95 -14.89
CA ILE A 76 -5.12 27.24 -13.62
C ILE A 76 -6.47 26.53 -13.65
N THR A 77 -7.52 27.17 -14.18
CA THR A 77 -8.85 26.56 -14.30
C THR A 77 -8.83 25.32 -15.19
N SER A 78 -8.13 25.35 -16.32
CA SER A 78 -7.97 24.16 -17.19
C SER A 78 -7.19 23.03 -16.51
N VAL A 79 -6.15 23.36 -15.72
CA VAL A 79 -5.39 22.36 -14.96
C VAL A 79 -6.25 21.76 -13.84
N LEU A 80 -7.07 22.58 -13.15
CA LEU A 80 -8.00 22.13 -12.11
C LEU A 80 -9.01 21.12 -12.65
N GLU A 81 -9.58 21.33 -13.83
CA GLU A 81 -10.47 20.35 -14.46
C GLU A 81 -9.78 18.99 -14.63
N THR A 82 -8.55 19.00 -15.16
CA THR A 82 -7.76 17.78 -15.35
C THR A 82 -7.43 17.10 -14.02
N LEU A 83 -7.11 17.88 -12.99
CA LEU A 83 -6.74 17.36 -11.68
C LEU A 83 -7.96 16.82 -10.92
N SER A 84 -9.13 17.44 -11.07
CA SER A 84 -10.40 16.93 -10.55
C SER A 84 -10.69 15.52 -11.08
N TYR A 85 -10.55 15.30 -12.40
CA TYR A 85 -10.70 13.96 -12.97
C TYR A 85 -9.69 12.95 -12.44
N LYS A 86 -8.45 13.39 -12.14
CA LYS A 86 -7.43 12.51 -11.55
C LYS A 86 -7.79 12.11 -10.12
N VAL A 87 -8.26 13.06 -9.31
CA VAL A 87 -8.74 12.80 -7.93
C VAL A 87 -9.90 11.81 -7.95
N GLU A 88 -10.90 12.02 -8.81
CA GLU A 88 -12.02 11.08 -8.95
C GLU A 88 -11.53 9.67 -9.35
N ALA A 89 -10.58 9.60 -10.28
CA ALA A 89 -10.01 8.33 -10.72
C ALA A 89 -9.19 7.62 -9.63
N SER A 90 -8.39 8.36 -8.86
CA SER A 90 -7.60 7.77 -7.77
C SER A 90 -8.48 7.35 -6.60
N GLN A 91 -9.54 8.10 -6.29
CA GLN A 91 -10.52 7.71 -5.28
C GLN A 91 -11.25 6.43 -5.67
N LYS A 92 -11.68 6.31 -6.93
CA LYS A 92 -12.28 5.07 -7.43
C LYS A 92 -11.29 3.90 -7.39
N ASN A 93 -10.01 4.13 -7.69
CA ASN A 93 -8.97 3.10 -7.57
C ASN A 93 -8.75 2.67 -6.12
N LEU A 94 -8.82 3.61 -5.17
CA LEU A 94 -8.74 3.33 -3.74
C LEU A 94 -9.91 2.44 -3.30
N GLU A 95 -11.14 2.78 -3.67
CA GLU A 95 -12.33 1.96 -3.37
C GLU A 95 -12.18 0.52 -3.91
N MET A 96 -11.76 0.37 -5.17
CA MET A 96 -11.50 -0.96 -5.75
C MET A 96 -10.37 -1.72 -5.03
N ALA A 97 -9.32 -1.02 -4.59
CA ALA A 97 -8.22 -1.64 -3.85
C ALA A 97 -8.65 -2.07 -2.44
N GLU A 98 -9.53 -1.31 -1.78
CA GLU A 98 -10.14 -1.66 -0.50
C GLU A 98 -10.98 -2.93 -0.63
N GLU A 99 -11.84 -3.01 -1.65
CA GLU A 99 -12.65 -4.21 -1.92
C GLU A 99 -11.77 -5.45 -2.14
N VAL A 100 -10.73 -5.34 -2.96
CA VAL A 100 -9.80 -6.44 -3.23
C VAL A 100 -9.05 -6.86 -1.97
N TRP A 101 -8.55 -5.90 -1.18
CA TRP A 101 -7.88 -6.22 0.08
C TRP A 101 -8.83 -6.91 1.06
N HIS A 102 -10.06 -6.44 1.21
CA HIS A 102 -11.08 -7.08 2.04
C HIS A 102 -11.32 -8.53 1.61
N GLU A 103 -11.52 -8.79 0.32
CA GLU A 103 -11.71 -10.14 -0.21
C GLU A 103 -10.52 -11.06 0.11
N LYS A 104 -9.28 -10.60 -0.10
CA LYS A 104 -8.08 -11.41 0.15
C LYS A 104 -7.83 -11.62 1.64
N ASN A 105 -8.11 -10.62 2.47
CA ASN A 105 -8.00 -10.74 3.91
C ASN A 105 -9.02 -11.72 4.49
N GLU A 106 -10.27 -11.68 4.03
CA GLU A 106 -11.29 -12.66 4.43
C GLU A 106 -10.90 -14.09 4.03
N TYR A 107 -10.39 -14.27 2.81
CA TYR A 107 -9.90 -15.58 2.36
C TYR A 107 -8.74 -16.07 3.24
N PHE A 108 -7.78 -15.20 3.55
CA PHE A 108 -6.66 -15.53 4.41
C PHE A 108 -7.12 -15.95 5.82
N GLU A 109 -8.05 -15.23 6.45
CA GLU A 109 -8.57 -15.60 7.77
C GLU A 109 -9.33 -16.93 7.74
N LYS A 110 -10.11 -17.21 6.69
CA LYS A 110 -10.76 -18.53 6.49
C LYS A 110 -9.74 -19.66 6.43
N VAL A 111 -8.73 -19.56 5.57
CA VAL A 111 -7.68 -20.58 5.41
C VAL A 111 -6.88 -20.76 6.72
N LYS A 112 -6.62 -19.66 7.44
CA LYS A 112 -5.93 -19.68 8.73
C LYS A 112 -6.74 -20.40 9.81
N GLU A 113 -8.06 -20.20 9.85
CA GLU A 113 -8.94 -20.93 10.77
C GLU A 113 -9.02 -22.43 10.44
N GLU A 114 -9.15 -22.79 9.17
CA GLU A 114 -9.18 -24.18 8.72
C GLU A 114 -7.88 -24.91 9.07
N ASN A 115 -6.73 -24.28 8.84
CA ASN A 115 -5.41 -24.84 9.21
C ASN A 115 -5.27 -25.00 10.73
N LYS A 116 -5.80 -24.08 11.54
CA LYS A 116 -5.86 -24.24 13.01
C LYS A 116 -6.74 -25.43 13.44
N LYS A 117 -7.90 -25.62 12.80
CA LYS A 117 -8.82 -26.75 13.08
C LYS A 117 -8.19 -28.08 12.65
N GLY A 118 -7.50 -28.13 11.51
CA GLY A 118 -6.76 -29.30 11.03
C GLY A 118 -5.62 -29.72 11.98
N LYS A 119 -4.85 -28.76 12.49
CA LYS A 119 -3.82 -29.01 13.51
C LYS A 119 -4.40 -29.55 14.83
N LYS A 120 -5.52 -29.01 15.31
CA LYS A 120 -6.17 -29.50 16.55
C LYS A 120 -6.67 -30.95 16.40
N LYS A 121 -7.23 -31.32 15.24
CA LYS A 121 -7.66 -32.71 14.96
C LYS A 121 -6.49 -33.68 14.84
N SER A 122 -5.36 -33.25 14.28
CA SER A 122 -4.14 -34.08 14.18
C SER A 122 -3.51 -34.36 15.54
N VAL A 123 -3.58 -33.43 16.51
CA VAL A 123 -3.04 -33.62 17.86
C VAL A 123 -4.01 -34.43 18.75
N GLY A 124 -5.32 -34.28 18.55
CA GLY A 124 -6.35 -35.07 19.26
C GLY A 124 -6.38 -36.56 18.89
N ASN A 125 -5.79 -36.95 17.75
CA ASN A 125 -5.69 -38.34 17.30
C ASN A 125 -4.40 -39.05 17.78
N MET A 126 -3.66 -38.42 18.71
CA MET A 126 -2.37 -38.90 19.22
C MET A 126 -2.41 -39.15 20.75
N LEU A 127 -3.54 -39.67 21.26
CA LEU A 127 -3.66 -40.20 22.61
C LEU A 127 -4.40 -41.53 22.59
N VAL A 128 -3.90 -42.49 23.38
CA VAL A 128 -4.24 -43.93 23.52
C VAL A 128 -3.42 -44.79 22.53
N ASP A 129 -2.41 -45.60 22.89
CA ASP A 129 -1.98 -46.30 24.12
C ASP A 129 -0.47 -46.02 24.36
N GLY A 130 0.08 -45.85 25.56
CA GLY A 130 0.19 -46.85 26.61
C GLY A 130 1.68 -47.09 26.92
N ASP A 131 2.10 -46.64 28.10
CA ASP A 131 3.15 -47.20 28.97
C ASP A 131 4.68 -46.98 28.74
N ASP A 132 5.29 -46.66 29.90
CA ASP A 132 6.66 -46.81 30.40
C ASP A 132 7.88 -46.16 29.69
N GLY A 133 8.62 -45.34 30.47
CA GLY A 133 10.08 -45.52 30.54
C GLY A 133 10.98 -44.39 30.05
N SER A 134 11.61 -43.72 31.03
CA SER A 134 12.91 -43.04 30.96
C SER A 134 12.94 -41.53 30.65
N THR A 135 13.13 -40.79 31.75
CA THR A 135 13.95 -39.59 31.84
C THR A 135 15.38 -39.88 31.37
N GLU A 136 15.89 -39.17 30.37
CA GLU A 136 17.28 -38.71 30.38
C GLU A 136 17.54 -37.57 29.38
N ASP A 137 18.39 -36.65 29.85
CA ASP A 137 18.84 -35.42 29.24
C ASP A 137 19.43 -35.56 27.83
N TRP A 138 19.07 -34.63 26.93
CA TRP A 138 20.02 -34.20 25.89
C TRP A 138 19.96 -32.70 25.60
N LYS A 139 20.63 -31.93 26.45
CA LYS A 139 21.18 -30.63 26.07
C LYS A 139 22.36 -30.86 25.11
N ASN A 140 22.21 -30.55 23.82
CA ASN A 140 23.29 -29.86 23.10
C ASN A 140 22.86 -29.21 21.76
N LYS A 141 22.98 -27.88 21.74
CA LYS A 141 23.47 -27.01 20.66
C LYS A 141 23.25 -27.46 19.21
N ASN A 142 22.45 -26.66 18.49
CA ASN A 142 22.96 -26.12 17.24
C ASN A 142 22.70 -24.61 17.15
N LYS A 143 23.79 -23.85 17.29
CA LYS A 143 23.85 -22.44 16.93
C LYS A 143 23.91 -22.40 15.41
N ASN A 144 22.91 -21.84 14.75
CA ASN A 144 23.24 -21.01 13.60
C ASN A 144 22.49 -19.68 13.68
N LYS A 145 23.33 -18.65 13.77
CA LYS A 145 22.98 -17.24 13.87
C LYS A 145 22.72 -16.69 12.47
N ASN A 146 21.98 -15.57 12.44
CA ASN A 146 21.90 -14.58 11.36
C ASN A 146 21.02 -15.02 10.17
N LYS A 147 20.02 -14.25 9.71
CA LYS A 147 19.89 -12.80 9.68
C LYS A 147 18.39 -12.46 9.60
N ALA A 148 17.84 -12.01 10.72
CA ALA A 148 16.63 -11.20 10.73
C ALA A 148 17.10 -9.75 10.86
N GLU A 149 17.48 -9.13 9.73
CA GLU A 149 17.80 -7.71 9.66
C GLU A 149 16.95 -7.09 8.56
N THR A 150 15.90 -6.39 9.01
CA THR A 150 15.47 -5.08 8.52
C THR A 150 15.63 -4.83 7.03
N TYR A 151 14.53 -4.99 6.29
CA TYR A 151 14.35 -4.31 5.01
C TYR A 151 13.12 -3.40 5.11
N TYR A 152 13.32 -2.14 4.72
CA TYR A 152 12.38 -1.01 4.72
C TYR A 152 12.20 -0.26 6.04
N LYS A 153 13.31 0.32 6.54
CA LYS A 153 13.24 1.70 7.04
C LYS A 153 13.71 2.60 5.90
N ASP A 154 12.93 3.62 5.62
CA ASP A 154 13.13 4.68 4.63
C ASP A 154 12.79 4.29 3.18
N GLY A 155 11.72 4.91 2.68
CA GLY A 155 11.07 4.65 1.39
C GLY A 155 11.91 5.05 0.17
N HIS A 156 12.98 4.32 -0.09
CA HIS A 156 13.68 4.35 -1.37
C HIS A 156 13.62 2.98 -2.06
N PRO A 157 13.13 2.91 -3.31
CA PRO A 157 13.20 1.68 -4.09
C PRO A 157 14.67 1.38 -4.44
N PRO A 158 15.07 0.09 -4.57
CA PRO A 158 16.42 -0.27 -4.95
C PRO A 158 16.73 0.24 -6.36
N THR A 159 17.75 1.09 -6.47
CA THR A 159 18.30 1.55 -7.75
C THR A 159 18.91 0.36 -8.50
N MET A 160 18.31 -0.01 -9.62
CA MET A 160 18.85 -0.99 -10.56
C MET A 160 20.21 -0.53 -11.10
N ALA A 161 21.25 -1.33 -10.86
CA ALA A 161 22.58 -1.12 -11.41
C ALA A 161 22.52 -1.19 -12.94
N LYS A 162 22.87 -0.08 -13.62
CA LYS A 162 23.06 -0.03 -15.06
C LYS A 162 24.32 -0.82 -15.42
N ASN A 163 24.13 -2.02 -15.97
CA ASN A 163 25.21 -2.75 -16.65
C ASN A 163 25.47 -2.11 -18.01
N ASN A 164 26.32 -1.09 -18.05
CA ASN A 164 26.93 -0.63 -19.30
C ASN A 164 28.07 -1.58 -19.65
N LYS A 165 27.79 -2.57 -20.52
CA LYS A 165 28.84 -3.20 -21.33
C LYS A 165 28.98 -2.39 -22.61
N SER A 166 30.06 -1.59 -22.66
CA SER A 166 30.57 -1.00 -23.89
C SER A 166 30.84 -2.07 -24.94
N ARG A 167 30.38 -1.82 -26.17
CA ARG A 167 31.10 -2.17 -27.38
C ARG A 167 30.69 -1.24 -28.51
#